data_AF-A0A964QCN3-F1
#
_entry.id   AF-A0A964QCN3-F1
#
_cell.length_a   1.000
_cell.length_b   1.000
_cell.length_c   1.000
_cell.angle_alpha   90.00
_cell.angle_beta   90.00
_cell.angle_gamma   90.00
#
_symmetry.space_group_name_H-M   'P 1'
#
loop_
_entity.id
_entity.type
_entity.pdbx_description
1 polymer ?
#
loop_
_entity_poly.entity_id
_entity_poly.type
_entity_poly.pdbx_seq_one_letter_code
_entity_poly.pdbx_strand_id
1 'polypeptide(L)'
;MAALRGCARKLCPARVGSVLLLASSLALGATSAAAQEAGGALPGKVTYDKWCTGCHGLEGKGDGAGAARMLPRPRDFTRAQYQIRNTGSGELPTDADILHIIDVGMPGTAMPGWEDVLSDAEREQLVPYLKSLSRFFEGAPAPTVMEFTSTPSSSDERVAEGKQVYDQLQCVKCHGVAGRADGPSAPTLDDDTNSPIYPANLEHNWEFNGGGEAEDVYRRLRTGLDGTPMPTFNDMLVANQLTDDQLWSLALYVRSLSPEKPPETREVITATLVTEGGLPTTPTDERWNDVERFFVPMVGQIVVKPRWFDPRIKNLWVRALHDGSEVALLVSWSDPSKSPDGKWGEFAQKIVATMEPRDEGSTWALGAHDQLVVQFPQTLPTGLERPYFLQGDARRPTYLWSWRGDQDRAVELVARGLGTGQEQDAPSQQVSAVSSWADGEWLVLFRRSLATADSAADLQLPRATAIPVAFQAWDGDNGEAGNQAAVSTWYFLALEDATPATVYVAPVLAFLLTAVLGIVVVSRAQKRERGQGSGA
;
A
#
# COMPACT_ATOMS: atom_id res chain seq x y z
N MET A 1 -3.44 -51.63 -31.89
CA MET A 1 -2.93 -51.56 -33.27
C MET A 1 -1.51 -51.02 -33.23
N ALA A 2 -0.58 -51.86 -33.65
CA ALA A 2 0.86 -51.63 -33.86
C ALA A 2 1.11 -50.60 -34.99
N ALA A 3 2.27 -49.99 -35.25
CA ALA A 3 3.61 -50.00 -34.65
C ALA A 3 4.45 -48.84 -35.23
N LEU A 4 5.37 -48.34 -34.42
CA LEU A 4 6.76 -47.93 -34.68
C LEU A 4 7.34 -48.13 -36.11
N ARG A 5 8.19 -47.18 -36.55
CA ARG A 5 9.67 -47.31 -36.70
C ARG A 5 10.24 -46.31 -37.72
N GLY A 6 11.30 -45.61 -37.32
CA GLY A 6 12.21 -44.92 -38.24
C GLY A 6 13.32 -45.83 -38.78
N CYS A 7 14.03 -45.37 -39.81
CA CYS A 7 15.41 -45.74 -40.20
C CYS A 7 15.82 -44.82 -41.38
N ALA A 8 16.79 -43.91 -41.23
CA ALA A 8 18.25 -44.10 -41.34
C ALA A 8 18.81 -43.97 -42.77
N ARG A 9 19.56 -42.86 -42.95
CA ARG A 9 20.78 -42.58 -43.75
C ARG A 9 21.18 -43.54 -44.89
N LYS A 10 21.63 -42.95 -46.01
CA LYS A 10 22.92 -43.28 -46.66
C LYS A 10 23.40 -42.19 -47.64
N LEU A 11 24.72 -42.07 -47.72
CA LEU A 11 25.56 -41.03 -48.34
C LEU A 11 25.71 -41.15 -49.88
N CYS A 12 25.93 -40.00 -50.54
CA CYS A 12 26.89 -39.57 -51.62
C CYS A 12 27.47 -40.59 -52.65
N PRO A 13 28.03 -40.20 -53.84
CA PRO A 13 28.70 -38.91 -54.14
C PRO A 13 28.60 -38.32 -55.59
N ALA A 14 29.09 -37.07 -55.69
CA ALA A 14 29.92 -36.43 -56.74
C ALA A 14 29.51 -36.38 -58.22
N ARG A 15 29.51 -35.16 -58.79
CA ARG A 15 30.35 -34.81 -59.96
C ARG A 15 30.60 -33.30 -60.08
N VAL A 16 31.83 -33.01 -60.50
CA VAL A 16 32.55 -31.74 -60.63
C VAL A 16 32.14 -30.99 -61.90
N GLY A 17 32.19 -29.66 -61.88
CA GLY A 17 32.17 -28.81 -63.06
C GLY A 17 32.40 -27.34 -62.74
N SER A 18 33.65 -26.90 -62.74
CA SER A 18 34.06 -25.49 -62.65
C SER A 18 33.93 -24.80 -64.01
N VAL A 19 33.39 -23.58 -64.05
CA VAL A 19 33.66 -22.57 -65.09
C VAL A 19 33.85 -21.22 -64.41
N LEU A 20 35.05 -20.66 -64.56
CA LEU A 20 35.41 -19.26 -64.26
C LEU A 20 34.92 -18.35 -65.39
N LEU A 21 34.53 -17.12 -65.06
CA LEU A 21 34.80 -15.92 -65.87
C LEU A 21 34.73 -14.65 -65.00
N LEU A 22 35.87 -13.93 -64.94
CA LEU A 22 36.03 -12.60 -64.37
C LEU A 22 35.43 -11.53 -65.30
N ALA A 23 34.88 -10.45 -64.72
CA ALA A 23 34.95 -9.11 -65.30
C ALA A 23 34.98 -8.05 -64.19
N SER A 24 35.96 -7.16 -64.30
CA SER A 24 36.37 -6.12 -63.35
C SER A 24 35.69 -4.77 -63.62
N SER A 25 35.43 -3.97 -62.57
CA SER A 25 35.55 -2.50 -62.63
C SER A 25 35.58 -1.84 -61.23
N LEU A 26 36.73 -1.22 -60.93
CA LEU A 26 36.94 -0.04 -60.06
C LEU A 26 36.08 1.15 -60.55
N ALA A 27 35.72 2.21 -59.82
CA ALA A 27 35.82 2.65 -58.43
C ALA A 27 35.04 3.99 -58.31
N LEU A 28 35.04 4.57 -57.09
CA LEU A 28 34.73 5.95 -56.69
C LEU A 28 33.26 6.35 -56.45
N GLY A 29 32.91 6.41 -55.15
CA GLY A 29 32.74 7.70 -54.47
C GLY A 29 31.52 8.53 -54.86
N ALA A 30 30.42 8.35 -54.13
CA ALA A 30 29.44 9.39 -53.87
C ALA A 30 29.14 9.41 -52.37
N THR A 31 29.92 10.23 -51.68
CA THR A 31 29.58 11.03 -50.50
C THR A 31 28.33 10.62 -49.72
N SER A 32 28.59 10.12 -48.51
CA SER A 32 27.79 10.40 -47.32
C SER A 32 27.50 11.90 -47.23
N ALA A 33 26.33 12.32 -47.70
CA ALA A 33 25.81 13.68 -47.56
C ALA A 33 24.28 13.66 -47.44
N ALA A 34 23.76 12.73 -46.66
CA ALA A 34 22.34 12.64 -46.29
C ALA A 34 22.15 12.19 -44.82
N ALA A 35 23.09 12.55 -43.95
CA ALA A 35 23.01 12.31 -42.50
C ALA A 35 23.24 13.59 -41.68
N GLN A 36 23.04 14.75 -42.32
CA GLN A 36 23.04 16.06 -41.67
C GLN A 36 21.76 16.74 -42.16
N GLU A 37 20.94 17.28 -41.26
CA GLU A 37 19.53 17.69 -41.42
C GLU A 37 18.48 16.64 -40.98
N ALA A 38 18.67 16.09 -39.78
CA ALA A 38 17.55 15.92 -38.87
C ALA A 38 18.04 16.30 -37.47
N GLY A 39 17.64 17.46 -36.97
CA GLY A 39 17.53 17.70 -35.52
C GLY A 39 16.44 16.79 -34.96
N GLY A 40 16.64 15.48 -35.09
CA GLY A 40 15.64 14.44 -34.92
C GLY A 40 15.26 14.35 -33.46
N ALA A 41 13.98 14.58 -33.16
CA ALA A 41 13.42 14.35 -31.85
C ALA A 41 13.86 12.96 -31.33
N LEU A 42 14.39 12.91 -30.11
CA LEU A 42 14.78 11.65 -29.50
C LEU A 42 13.59 10.69 -29.52
N PRO A 43 13.76 9.40 -29.90
CA PRO A 43 12.65 8.46 -30.02
C PRO A 43 11.75 8.39 -28.77
N GLY A 44 12.34 8.52 -27.58
CA GLY A 44 11.62 8.54 -26.31
C GLY A 44 10.61 9.68 -26.15
N LYS A 45 10.73 10.77 -26.94
CA LYS A 45 9.76 11.88 -26.90
C LYS A 45 8.35 11.41 -27.22
N VAL A 46 8.18 10.50 -28.18
CA VAL A 46 6.84 10.01 -28.57
C VAL A 46 6.19 9.27 -27.41
N THR A 47 6.95 8.41 -26.71
CA THR A 47 6.51 7.69 -25.52
C THR A 47 6.19 8.66 -24.39
N TYR A 48 7.07 9.63 -24.14
CA TYR A 48 6.88 10.64 -23.10
C TYR A 48 5.63 11.49 -23.34
N ASP A 49 5.44 11.97 -24.57
CA ASP A 49 4.29 12.78 -24.97
C ASP A 49 2.98 12.06 -24.67
N LYS A 50 2.94 10.75 -24.92
CA LYS A 50 1.75 9.91 -24.74
C LYS A 50 1.46 9.56 -23.29
N TRP A 51 2.49 9.27 -22.49
CA TRP A 51 2.31 8.62 -21.18
C TRP A 51 2.72 9.48 -19.99
N CYS A 52 3.67 10.40 -20.16
CA CYS A 52 4.30 11.12 -19.05
C CYS A 52 3.83 12.58 -18.93
N THR A 53 3.47 13.23 -20.04
CA THR A 53 3.14 14.67 -20.08
C THR A 53 1.93 15.06 -19.24
N GLY A 54 0.98 14.15 -19.03
CA GLY A 54 -0.20 14.39 -18.19
C GLY A 54 0.17 14.82 -16.76
N CYS A 55 1.29 14.30 -16.24
CA CYS A 55 1.81 14.60 -14.91
C CYS A 55 3.05 15.50 -14.97
N HIS A 56 4.06 15.12 -15.75
CA HIS A 56 5.36 15.80 -15.78
C HIS A 56 5.41 17.04 -16.69
N GLY A 57 4.35 17.30 -17.47
CA GLY A 57 4.27 18.43 -18.39
C GLY A 57 5.03 18.22 -19.70
N LEU A 58 4.71 19.03 -20.71
CA LEU A 58 5.32 18.94 -22.05
C LEU A 58 6.83 19.21 -22.04
N GLU A 59 7.29 20.06 -21.11
CA GLU A 59 8.69 20.46 -20.97
C GLU A 59 9.39 19.78 -19.78
N GLY A 60 8.73 18.83 -19.11
CA GLY A 60 9.31 18.10 -17.98
C GLY A 60 9.38 18.87 -16.67
N LYS A 61 8.58 19.92 -16.49
CA LYS A 61 8.62 20.82 -15.33
C LYS A 61 7.77 20.37 -14.15
N GLY A 62 7.12 19.21 -14.21
CA GLY A 62 6.23 18.75 -13.15
C GLY A 62 4.93 19.58 -13.07
N ASP A 63 4.51 20.16 -14.19
CA ASP A 63 3.39 21.10 -14.33
C ASP A 63 2.30 20.60 -15.30
N GLY A 64 2.23 19.29 -15.52
CA GLY A 64 1.17 18.67 -16.32
C GLY A 64 -0.23 18.94 -15.75
N ALA A 65 -1.27 18.79 -16.57
CA ALA A 65 -2.65 19.07 -16.18
C ALA A 65 -3.14 18.26 -14.95
N GLY A 66 -2.49 17.13 -14.64
CA GLY A 66 -2.72 16.33 -13.44
C GLY A 66 -1.93 16.77 -12.20
N ALA A 67 -0.85 17.55 -12.34
CA ALA A 67 0.11 17.83 -11.28
C ALA A 67 -0.51 18.55 -10.07
N ALA A 68 -1.51 19.40 -10.28
CA ALA A 68 -2.23 20.09 -9.20
C ALA A 68 -3.12 19.18 -8.35
N ARG A 69 -3.23 17.89 -8.69
CA ARG A 69 -4.05 16.90 -7.94
C ARG A 69 -3.19 15.83 -7.26
N MET A 70 -1.88 16.06 -7.16
CA MET A 70 -0.91 15.08 -6.70
C MET A 70 0.00 15.72 -5.66
N LEU A 71 0.10 15.07 -4.51
CA LEU A 71 1.10 15.32 -3.48
C LEU A 71 1.77 13.97 -3.16
N PRO A 72 3.11 13.87 -3.25
CA PRO A 72 4.03 14.92 -3.72
C PRO A 72 3.82 15.28 -5.20
N ARG A 73 4.29 16.46 -5.59
CA ARG A 73 4.20 16.96 -6.97
C ARG A 73 5.03 16.08 -7.92
N PRO A 74 4.63 15.93 -9.20
CA PRO A 74 5.44 15.25 -10.20
C PRO A 74 6.81 15.91 -10.34
N ARG A 75 7.85 15.09 -10.58
CA ARG A 75 9.22 15.56 -10.68
C ARG A 75 9.40 16.58 -11.81
N ASP A 76 10.07 17.69 -11.48
CA ASP A 76 10.68 18.62 -12.45
C ASP A 76 12.04 18.07 -12.91
N PHE A 77 12.07 17.47 -14.09
CA PHE A 77 13.26 16.91 -14.70
C PHE A 77 14.26 17.98 -15.13
N THR A 78 13.84 19.22 -15.35
CA THR A 78 14.74 20.31 -15.81
C THR A 78 15.79 20.66 -14.76
N ARG A 79 15.52 20.35 -13.49
CA ARG A 79 16.43 20.56 -12.34
C ARG A 79 17.48 19.47 -12.17
N ALA A 80 17.30 18.32 -12.83
CA ALA A 80 18.16 17.13 -12.67
C ALA A 80 18.35 16.66 -11.21
N GLN A 81 17.39 16.94 -10.33
CA GLN A 81 17.38 16.49 -8.93
C GLN A 81 16.53 15.21 -8.80
N TYR A 82 17.16 14.06 -8.62
CA TYR A 82 16.47 12.77 -8.55
C TYR A 82 16.51 12.20 -7.14
N GLN A 83 15.37 11.77 -6.59
CA GLN A 83 15.33 11.21 -5.24
C GLN A 83 16.05 9.86 -5.14
N ILE A 84 15.83 8.98 -6.12
CA ILE A 84 16.32 7.60 -6.09
C ILE A 84 17.52 7.46 -7.00
N ARG A 85 18.68 7.19 -6.39
CA ARG A 85 19.99 7.11 -7.04
C ARG A 85 20.88 6.10 -6.34
N ASN A 86 21.98 5.75 -7.01
CA ASN A 86 23.12 5.04 -6.45
C ASN A 86 24.42 5.89 -6.52
N THR A 87 24.27 7.21 -6.62
CA THR A 87 25.36 8.22 -6.68
C THR A 87 25.32 9.11 -5.44
N GLY A 88 26.34 9.95 -5.23
CA GLY A 88 26.42 10.83 -4.05
C GLY A 88 25.26 11.83 -3.98
N SER A 89 24.91 12.33 -2.78
CA SER A 89 23.89 13.39 -2.65
C SER A 89 24.29 14.62 -3.47
N GLY A 90 23.34 15.19 -4.22
CA GLY A 90 23.58 16.29 -5.15
C GLY A 90 24.19 15.87 -6.50
N GLU A 91 24.58 14.61 -6.68
CA GLU A 91 25.09 14.10 -7.96
C GLU A 91 23.97 13.60 -8.87
N LEU A 92 24.24 13.60 -10.18
CA LEU A 92 23.32 13.13 -11.20
C LEU A 92 23.04 11.62 -11.05
N PRO A 93 21.82 11.14 -11.38
CA PRO A 93 21.51 9.73 -11.45
C PRO A 93 22.27 9.04 -12.59
N THR A 94 22.48 7.73 -12.47
CA THR A 94 22.87 6.90 -13.61
C THR A 94 21.67 6.61 -14.53
N ASP A 95 21.94 6.14 -15.74
CA ASP A 95 20.90 5.70 -16.67
C ASP A 95 20.09 4.54 -16.09
N ALA A 96 20.75 3.66 -15.33
CA ALA A 96 20.11 2.55 -14.63
C ALA A 96 19.19 3.02 -13.50
N ASP A 97 19.55 4.10 -12.78
CA ASP A 97 18.68 4.67 -11.74
C ASP A 97 17.40 5.24 -12.34
N ILE A 98 17.51 5.95 -13.48
CA ILE A 98 16.35 6.50 -14.19
C ILE A 98 15.47 5.36 -14.72
N LEU A 99 16.07 4.36 -15.36
CA LEU A 99 15.34 3.22 -15.92
C LEU A 99 14.61 2.44 -14.82
N HIS A 100 15.28 2.16 -13.70
CA HIS A 100 14.67 1.44 -12.58
C HIS A 100 13.38 2.11 -12.09
N ILE A 101 13.36 3.44 -11.95
CA ILE A 101 12.15 4.16 -11.54
C ILE A 101 11.07 4.21 -12.63
N ILE A 102 11.44 4.19 -13.90
CA ILE A 102 10.47 4.01 -14.98
C ILE A 102 9.82 2.61 -14.87
N ASP A 103 10.62 1.60 -14.56
CA ASP A 103 10.17 0.21 -14.52
C ASP A 103 9.21 -0.04 -13.36
N VAL A 104 9.64 0.29 -12.13
CA VAL A 104 8.92 -0.04 -10.89
C VAL A 104 8.02 1.08 -10.38
N GLY A 105 8.20 2.31 -10.90
CA GLY A 105 7.49 3.48 -10.45
C GLY A 105 8.04 4.06 -9.14
N MET A 106 7.22 4.85 -8.46
CA MET A 106 7.51 5.35 -7.12
C MET A 106 6.32 5.03 -6.20
N PRO A 107 6.37 3.88 -5.49
CA PRO A 107 5.35 3.52 -4.50
C PRO A 107 5.09 4.66 -3.51
N GLY A 108 3.86 4.79 -3.02
CA GLY A 108 3.46 5.92 -2.17
C GLY A 108 3.19 7.23 -2.93
N THR A 109 3.41 7.28 -4.24
CA THR A 109 3.08 8.43 -5.10
C THR A 109 2.14 8.04 -6.25
N ALA A 110 1.75 9.02 -7.07
CA ALA A 110 0.95 8.78 -8.27
C ALA A 110 1.76 8.23 -9.47
N MET A 111 3.06 7.97 -9.34
CA MET A 111 3.92 7.47 -10.42
C MET A 111 3.89 5.93 -10.47
N PRO A 112 3.17 5.30 -11.44
CA PRO A 112 3.11 3.85 -11.55
C PRO A 112 4.41 3.28 -12.14
N GLY A 113 4.59 1.97 -12.01
CA GLY A 113 5.55 1.22 -12.81
C GLY A 113 5.06 1.03 -14.24
N TRP A 114 5.99 1.09 -15.20
CA TRP A 114 5.69 1.03 -16.63
C TRP A 114 6.18 -0.27 -17.31
N GLU A 115 6.84 -1.16 -16.58
CA GLU A 115 7.37 -2.42 -17.12
C GLU A 115 6.29 -3.31 -17.77
N ASP A 116 5.08 -3.36 -17.19
CA ASP A 116 3.98 -4.17 -17.72
C ASP A 116 3.21 -3.51 -18.88
N VAL A 117 3.51 -2.24 -19.18
CA VAL A 117 2.74 -1.42 -20.14
C VAL A 117 3.57 -1.03 -21.36
N LEU A 118 4.86 -0.74 -21.17
CA LEU A 118 5.79 -0.28 -22.20
C LEU A 118 6.80 -1.37 -22.53
N SER A 119 7.19 -1.47 -23.79
CA SER A 119 8.29 -2.35 -24.18
C SER A 119 9.63 -1.87 -23.61
N ASP A 120 10.59 -2.79 -23.43
CA ASP A 120 11.96 -2.48 -22.98
C ASP A 120 12.58 -1.36 -23.82
N ALA A 121 12.42 -1.42 -25.14
CA ALA A 121 12.93 -0.41 -26.06
C ALA A 121 12.29 0.98 -25.85
N GLU A 122 10.99 1.06 -25.55
CA GLU A 122 10.33 2.32 -25.23
C GLU A 122 10.84 2.91 -23.91
N ARG A 123 11.05 2.06 -22.89
CA ARG A 123 11.58 2.46 -21.57
C ARG A 123 13.03 2.94 -21.67
N GLU A 124 13.89 2.20 -22.35
CA GLU A 124 15.29 2.57 -22.59
C GLU A 124 15.41 3.88 -23.38
N GLN A 125 14.49 4.14 -24.33
CA GLN A 125 14.47 5.39 -25.10
C GLN A 125 14.00 6.61 -24.29
N LEU A 126 13.22 6.41 -23.23
CA LEU A 126 12.82 7.50 -22.33
C LEU A 126 14.02 8.07 -21.57
N VAL A 127 14.99 7.24 -21.17
CA VAL A 127 16.16 7.66 -20.39
C VAL A 127 16.94 8.82 -21.04
N PRO A 128 17.43 8.71 -22.30
CA PRO A 128 18.13 9.82 -22.95
C PRO A 128 17.21 11.02 -23.20
N TYR A 129 15.90 10.80 -23.42
CA TYR A 129 14.95 11.90 -23.56
C TYR A 129 14.78 12.69 -22.27
N LEU A 130 14.59 12.04 -21.12
CA LEU A 130 14.49 12.70 -19.82
C LEU A 130 15.75 13.50 -19.50
N LYS A 131 16.94 12.92 -19.76
CA LYS A 131 18.22 13.63 -19.59
C LYS A 131 18.33 14.86 -20.48
N SER A 132 17.75 14.84 -21.69
CA SER A 132 17.75 15.99 -22.60
C SER A 132 16.90 17.18 -22.13
N LEU A 133 16.02 16.98 -21.14
CA LEU A 133 15.19 18.04 -20.56
C LEU A 133 15.97 18.95 -19.59
N SER A 134 17.21 18.59 -19.24
CA SER A 134 18.04 19.39 -18.35
C SER A 134 19.44 19.63 -18.89
N ARG A 135 19.83 20.91 -18.90
CA ARG A 135 21.20 21.34 -19.21
C ARG A 135 22.27 20.73 -18.29
N PHE A 136 21.89 20.25 -17.10
CA PHE A 136 22.86 19.68 -16.16
C PHE A 136 23.43 18.35 -16.63
N PHE A 137 22.77 17.63 -17.53
CA PHE A 137 23.33 16.42 -18.16
C PHE A 137 24.23 16.73 -19.37
N GLU A 138 24.20 17.95 -19.91
CA GLU A 138 24.98 18.32 -21.08
C GLU A 138 26.48 18.42 -20.75
N GLY A 139 27.29 17.55 -21.35
CA GLY A 139 28.73 17.52 -21.13
C GLY A 139 29.14 17.09 -19.71
N ALA A 140 28.20 16.63 -18.89
CA ALA A 140 28.50 16.07 -17.59
C ALA A 140 29.34 14.80 -17.73
N PRO A 141 30.33 14.58 -16.85
CA PRO A 141 31.01 13.29 -16.79
C PRO A 141 30.03 12.18 -16.44
N ALA A 142 30.41 10.94 -16.75
CA ALA A 142 29.64 9.78 -16.30
C ALA A 142 29.52 9.80 -14.76
N PRO A 143 28.32 9.63 -14.18
CA PRO A 143 28.14 9.61 -12.73
C PRO A 143 28.94 8.47 -12.09
N THR A 144 29.48 8.71 -10.90
CA THR A 144 30.23 7.70 -10.15
C THR A 144 29.27 6.96 -9.22
N VAL A 145 29.17 5.65 -9.38
CA VAL A 145 28.35 4.80 -8.51
C VAL A 145 29.06 4.66 -7.16
N MET A 146 28.31 4.84 -6.07
CA MET A 146 28.81 4.61 -4.73
C MET A 146 28.99 3.11 -4.46
N GLU A 147 30.00 2.77 -3.67
CA GLU A 147 30.18 1.41 -3.18
C GLU A 147 29.29 1.15 -1.96
N PHE A 148 28.53 0.06 -2.02
CA PHE A 148 27.63 -0.41 -0.97
C PHE A 148 28.08 -1.78 -0.47
N THR A 149 28.05 -1.97 0.84
CA THR A 149 28.30 -3.28 1.47
C THR A 149 27.05 -4.15 1.35
N SER A 150 27.18 -5.46 1.61
CA SER A 150 26.05 -6.39 1.57
C SER A 150 25.23 -6.33 2.86
N THR A 151 23.91 -6.46 2.74
CA THR A 151 22.97 -6.51 3.86
C THR A 151 23.37 -7.58 4.90
N PRO A 152 23.62 -7.20 6.17
CA PRO A 152 23.89 -8.16 7.23
C PRO A 152 22.62 -8.89 7.67
N SER A 153 22.76 -9.99 8.40
CA SER A 153 21.61 -10.76 8.89
C SER A 153 20.78 -9.99 9.93
N SER A 154 19.46 -10.16 9.83
CA SER A 154 18.44 -9.91 10.86
C SER A 154 18.85 -10.37 12.26
N SER A 155 18.80 -9.52 13.31
CA SER A 155 18.75 -9.98 14.71
C SER A 155 18.10 -8.94 15.62
N ASP A 156 17.53 -9.38 16.74
CA ASP A 156 16.90 -8.49 17.73
C ASP A 156 17.92 -7.47 18.29
N GLU A 157 19.18 -7.86 18.46
CA GLU A 157 20.24 -6.96 18.91
C GLU A 157 20.56 -5.87 17.88
N ARG A 158 20.61 -6.20 16.58
CA ARG A 158 20.83 -5.21 15.52
C ARG A 158 19.65 -4.27 15.37
N VAL A 159 18.43 -4.78 15.50
CA VAL A 159 17.22 -3.95 15.49
C VAL A 159 17.22 -3.00 16.70
N ALA A 160 17.61 -3.48 17.88
CA ALA A 160 17.72 -2.65 19.09
C ALA A 160 18.82 -1.58 18.96
N GLU A 161 19.97 -1.91 18.39
CA GLU A 161 21.02 -0.93 18.04
C GLU A 161 20.49 0.11 17.04
N GLY A 162 19.82 -0.35 15.99
CA GLY A 162 19.21 0.51 14.98
C GLY A 162 18.23 1.52 15.56
N LYS A 163 17.43 1.10 16.54
CA LYS A 163 16.56 2.00 17.29
C LYS A 163 17.36 3.08 18.05
N GLN A 164 18.48 2.72 18.68
CA GLN A 164 19.34 3.69 19.35
C GLN A 164 19.93 4.70 18.37
N VAL A 165 20.36 4.23 17.19
CA VAL A 165 20.87 5.10 16.11
C VAL A 165 19.76 6.02 15.59
N TYR A 166 18.54 5.51 15.41
CA TYR A 166 17.37 6.30 15.00
C TYR A 166 17.09 7.46 15.97
N ASP A 167 17.16 7.20 17.28
CA ASP A 167 17.02 8.21 18.32
C ASP A 167 18.22 9.18 18.33
N GLN A 168 19.46 8.68 18.21
CA GLN A 168 20.69 9.48 18.18
C GLN A 168 20.73 10.46 17.00
N LEU A 169 20.36 10.01 15.81
CA LEU A 169 20.30 10.81 14.59
C LEU A 169 19.05 11.71 14.53
N GLN A 170 18.19 11.65 15.55
CA GLN A 170 17.00 12.48 15.68
C GLN A 170 15.99 12.25 14.55
N CYS A 171 15.94 11.04 13.98
CA CYS A 171 14.96 10.65 12.96
C CYS A 171 13.52 10.87 13.47
N VAL A 172 13.31 10.70 14.79
CA VAL A 172 12.08 10.98 15.54
C VAL A 172 11.52 12.39 15.31
N LYS A 173 12.35 13.39 14.95
CA LYS A 173 11.87 14.76 14.74
C LYS A 173 10.95 14.89 13.54
N CYS A 174 11.18 14.09 12.50
CA CYS A 174 10.36 14.09 11.29
C CYS A 174 9.45 12.87 11.24
N HIS A 175 9.99 11.68 11.49
CA HIS A 175 9.25 10.43 11.33
C HIS A 175 8.49 10.00 12.60
N GLY A 176 8.75 10.63 13.76
CA GLY A 176 8.12 10.26 15.03
C GLY A 176 8.74 9.03 15.70
N VAL A 177 8.27 8.69 16.91
CA VAL A 177 8.84 7.61 17.72
C VAL A 177 8.49 6.23 17.13
N ALA A 178 7.23 6.07 16.71
CA ALA A 178 6.75 4.85 16.05
C ALA A 178 6.99 4.85 14.52
N GLY A 179 7.55 5.93 13.98
CA GLY A 179 7.78 6.05 12.54
C GLY A 179 6.56 6.49 11.73
N ARG A 180 5.47 6.95 12.36
CA ARG A 180 4.19 7.28 11.70
C ARG A 180 4.11 8.68 11.10
N ALA A 181 5.26 9.34 10.87
CA ALA A 181 5.35 10.70 10.35
C ALA A 181 4.68 11.77 11.24
N ASP A 182 4.63 11.51 12.56
CA ASP A 182 4.06 12.35 13.62
C ASP A 182 5.13 13.13 14.41
N GLY A 183 6.35 13.21 13.87
CA GLY A 183 7.42 13.99 14.46
C GLY A 183 7.07 15.49 14.54
N PRO A 184 7.56 16.23 15.55
CA PRO A 184 7.24 17.64 15.74
C PRO A 184 7.65 18.56 14.56
N SER A 185 8.57 18.13 13.71
CA SER A 185 8.98 18.85 12.48
C SER A 185 8.20 18.42 11.24
N ALA A 186 7.42 17.34 11.29
CA ALA A 186 6.63 16.86 10.15
C ALA A 186 5.74 17.95 9.51
N PRO A 187 4.97 18.77 10.26
CA PRO A 187 4.15 19.84 9.67
C PRO A 187 4.96 21.07 9.21
N THR A 188 6.29 21.01 9.21
CA THR A 188 7.16 22.13 8.79
C THR A 188 7.96 21.83 7.53
N LEU A 189 7.84 20.61 6.99
CA LEU A 189 8.65 20.15 5.87
C LEU A 189 8.12 20.65 4.53
N ASP A 190 8.97 21.33 3.79
CA ASP A 190 8.77 21.64 2.39
C ASP A 190 9.86 20.99 1.54
N ASP A 191 9.57 20.68 0.28
CA ASP A 191 10.57 20.30 -0.70
C ASP A 191 11.38 21.52 -1.20
N ASP A 192 12.39 21.29 -2.04
CA ASP A 192 13.25 22.36 -2.60
C ASP A 192 12.48 23.38 -3.47
N THR A 193 11.21 23.13 -3.78
CA THR A 193 10.31 24.04 -4.51
C THR A 193 9.37 24.82 -3.58
N ASN A 194 9.52 24.66 -2.26
CA ASN A 194 8.61 25.15 -1.22
C ASN A 194 7.20 24.52 -1.30
N SER A 195 7.08 23.31 -1.84
CA SER A 195 5.84 22.54 -1.80
C SER A 195 5.81 21.68 -0.52
N PRO A 196 4.66 21.57 0.17
CA PRO A 196 4.55 20.74 1.36
C PRO A 196 4.85 19.28 1.04
N ILE A 197 5.64 18.61 1.89
CA ILE A 197 6.00 17.20 1.73
C ILE A 197 5.88 16.46 3.05
N TYR A 198 5.23 15.30 3.02
CA TYR A 198 5.14 14.41 4.17
C TYR A 198 6.40 13.55 4.32
N PRO A 199 6.92 13.35 5.55
CA PRO A 199 7.78 12.22 5.81
C PRO A 199 7.04 10.92 5.49
N ALA A 200 7.75 9.92 4.99
CA ALA A 200 7.18 8.59 4.81
C ALA A 200 6.72 8.01 6.17
N ASN A 201 5.54 7.38 6.18
CA ASN A 201 5.12 6.53 7.29
C ASN A 201 5.95 5.23 7.22
N LEU A 202 6.87 5.07 8.16
CA LEU A 202 7.83 3.98 8.19
C LEU A 202 7.20 2.63 8.53
N GLU A 203 5.95 2.58 9.00
CA GLU A 203 5.19 1.33 9.11
C GLU A 203 4.72 0.80 7.74
N HIS A 204 4.77 1.63 6.68
CA HIS A 204 4.34 1.29 5.32
C HIS A 204 5.52 1.18 4.34
N ASN A 205 6.46 0.26 4.59
CA ASN A 205 7.61 0.09 3.69
C ASN A 205 7.24 -0.23 2.23
N TRP A 206 6.05 -0.79 1.99
CA TRP A 206 5.52 -1.01 0.63
C TRP A 206 5.16 0.30 -0.11
N GLU A 207 5.13 1.44 0.59
CA GLU A 207 4.93 2.79 0.04
C GLU A 207 6.25 3.58 -0.06
N PHE A 208 7.42 2.97 0.21
CA PHE A 208 8.68 3.69 0.14
C PHE A 208 9.10 3.98 -1.31
N ASN A 209 9.44 5.25 -1.55
CA ASN A 209 10.06 5.68 -2.80
C ASN A 209 11.38 4.89 -3.01
N GLY A 210 11.45 4.11 -4.09
CA GLY A 210 12.65 3.38 -4.50
C GLY A 210 12.95 2.10 -3.72
N GLY A 211 11.96 1.52 -3.05
CA GLY A 211 12.03 0.18 -2.46
C GLY A 211 11.93 0.16 -0.93
N GLY A 212 11.31 -0.91 -0.41
CA GLY A 212 10.96 -1.06 1.00
C GLY A 212 11.83 -2.04 1.77
N GLU A 213 12.85 -2.65 1.14
CA GLU A 213 13.73 -3.60 1.81
C GLU A 213 14.88 -2.90 2.53
N ALA A 214 15.52 -3.60 3.47
CA ALA A 214 16.60 -3.02 4.27
C ALA A 214 17.76 -2.47 3.41
N GLU A 215 18.03 -3.12 2.28
CA GLU A 215 19.04 -2.65 1.32
C GLU A 215 18.65 -1.33 0.66
N ASP A 216 17.38 -1.18 0.27
CA ASP A 216 16.87 0.04 -0.34
C ASP A 216 16.90 1.20 0.66
N VAL A 217 16.46 0.94 1.90
CA VAL A 217 16.52 1.91 3.00
C VAL A 217 17.95 2.33 3.27
N TYR A 218 18.88 1.38 3.36
CA TYR A 218 20.31 1.67 3.53
C TYR A 218 20.86 2.54 2.39
N ARG A 219 20.51 2.24 1.14
CA ARG A 219 20.89 3.07 -0.02
C ARG A 219 20.34 4.49 0.12
N ARG A 220 19.07 4.67 0.52
CA ARG A 220 18.49 6.01 0.74
C ARG A 220 19.21 6.78 1.85
N LEU A 221 19.59 6.11 2.93
CA LEU A 221 20.38 6.73 4.00
C LEU A 221 21.79 7.13 3.53
N ARG A 222 22.41 6.37 2.61
CA ARG A 222 23.71 6.69 2.01
C ARG A 222 23.62 7.80 0.96
N THR A 223 22.59 7.83 0.13
CA THR A 223 22.50 8.78 -1.00
C THR A 223 21.73 10.05 -0.68
N GLY A 224 20.88 10.02 0.35
CA GLY A 224 19.85 11.05 0.57
C GLY A 224 18.77 11.03 -0.52
N LEU A 225 17.73 11.86 -0.33
CA LEU A 225 16.64 12.05 -1.29
C LEU A 225 16.66 13.49 -1.80
N ASP A 226 17.40 13.74 -2.88
CA ASP A 226 17.58 15.08 -3.43
C ASP A 226 16.24 15.77 -3.76
N GLY A 227 16.17 17.06 -3.46
CA GLY A 227 14.96 17.85 -3.56
C GLY A 227 14.02 17.72 -2.37
N THR A 228 14.38 16.98 -1.32
CA THR A 228 13.58 16.83 -0.09
C THR A 228 14.42 17.14 1.15
N PRO A 229 13.79 17.35 2.32
CA PRO A 229 14.50 17.52 3.59
C PRO A 229 15.25 16.27 4.11
N MET A 230 15.10 15.10 3.48
CA MET A 230 15.74 13.85 3.93
C MET A 230 17.21 13.80 3.48
N PRO A 231 18.19 13.99 4.41
CA PRO A 231 19.59 14.16 4.05
C PRO A 231 20.27 12.82 3.76
N THR A 232 21.51 12.90 3.29
CA THR A 232 22.45 11.77 3.34
C THR A 232 23.14 11.71 4.70
N PHE A 233 23.45 10.49 5.15
CA PHE A 233 24.30 10.23 6.32
C PHE A 233 25.72 9.79 5.94
N ASN A 234 26.06 9.79 4.64
CA ASN A 234 27.36 9.38 4.15
C ASN A 234 28.50 10.28 4.66
N ASP A 235 28.25 11.57 4.85
CA ASP A 235 29.25 12.50 5.41
C ASP A 235 29.65 12.12 6.83
N MET A 236 28.71 11.59 7.63
CA MET A 236 28.98 11.10 8.98
C MET A 236 29.81 9.81 8.96
N LEU A 237 29.63 8.95 7.96
CA LEU A 237 30.49 7.77 7.74
C LEU A 237 31.92 8.20 7.40
N VAL A 238 32.07 9.12 6.45
CA VAL A 238 33.39 9.65 6.03
C VAL A 238 34.10 10.35 7.18
N ALA A 239 33.35 11.04 8.03
CA ALA A 239 33.86 11.70 9.23
C ALA A 239 34.11 10.74 10.43
N ASN A 240 33.86 9.44 10.28
CA ASN A 240 33.91 8.43 11.35
C ASN A 240 33.05 8.78 12.58
N GLN A 241 31.93 9.47 12.36
CA GLN A 241 30.93 9.82 13.39
C GLN A 241 29.79 8.79 13.45
N LEU A 242 29.66 7.99 12.40
CA LEU A 242 28.76 6.86 12.28
C LEU A 242 29.53 5.72 11.61
N THR A 243 29.29 4.47 12.01
CA THR A 243 29.87 3.30 11.33
C THR A 243 28.90 2.73 10.29
N ASP A 244 29.43 1.98 9.33
CA ASP A 244 28.61 1.30 8.33
C ASP A 244 27.65 0.28 8.96
N ASP A 245 28.14 -0.48 9.95
CA ASP A 245 27.32 -1.41 10.73
C ASP A 245 26.17 -0.70 11.47
N GLN A 246 26.42 0.47 12.06
CA GLN A 246 25.37 1.26 12.72
C GLN A 246 24.31 1.73 11.72
N LEU A 247 24.72 2.12 10.51
CA LEU A 247 23.76 2.53 9.48
C LEU A 247 22.94 1.33 8.95
N TRP A 248 23.53 0.14 8.85
CA TRP A 248 22.79 -1.09 8.57
C TRP A 248 21.81 -1.45 9.67
N SER A 249 22.22 -1.36 10.94
CA SER A 249 21.35 -1.58 12.09
C SER A 249 20.16 -0.61 12.04
N LEU A 250 20.38 0.67 11.70
CA LEU A 250 19.31 1.65 11.47
C LEU A 250 18.35 1.23 10.34
N ALA A 251 18.88 0.82 9.19
CA ALA A 251 18.05 0.37 8.07
C ALA A 251 17.19 -0.86 8.41
N LEU A 252 17.77 -1.81 9.17
CA LEU A 252 17.07 -2.98 9.68
C LEU A 252 15.98 -2.61 10.70
N TYR A 253 16.24 -1.63 11.57
CA TYR A 253 15.23 -1.09 12.48
C TYR A 253 14.06 -0.47 11.70
N VAL A 254 14.35 0.40 10.73
CA VAL A 254 13.30 1.01 9.89
C VAL A 254 12.48 -0.07 9.18
N ARG A 255 13.13 -1.09 8.60
CA ARG A 255 12.42 -2.22 7.97
C ARG A 255 11.54 -3.00 8.95
N SER A 256 11.95 -3.10 10.21
CA SER A 256 11.22 -3.83 11.27
C SER A 256 9.95 -3.12 11.75
N LEU A 257 9.77 -1.84 11.44
CA LEU A 257 8.54 -1.09 11.76
C LEU A 257 7.35 -1.54 10.89
N SER A 258 7.62 -2.15 9.74
CA SER A 258 6.60 -2.71 8.86
C SER A 258 6.40 -4.21 9.10
N PRO A 259 5.22 -4.76 8.75
CA PRO A 259 5.00 -6.20 8.66
C PRO A 259 6.05 -6.89 7.76
N GLU A 260 6.28 -8.17 8.02
CA GLU A 260 7.26 -8.98 7.26
C GLU A 260 6.93 -8.98 5.75
N LYS A 261 5.64 -9.03 5.41
CA LYS A 261 5.15 -8.97 4.03
C LYS A 261 4.20 -7.79 3.85
N PRO A 262 4.19 -7.16 2.66
CA PRO A 262 3.18 -6.17 2.33
C PRO A 262 1.76 -6.74 2.56
N PRO A 263 0.83 -5.92 3.05
CA PRO A 263 -0.53 -6.38 3.29
C PRO A 263 -1.24 -6.74 1.98
N GLU A 264 -1.97 -7.85 2.01
CA GLU A 264 -2.80 -8.27 0.88
C GLU A 264 -4.25 -7.83 1.09
N THR A 265 -4.87 -7.31 0.03
CA THR A 265 -6.30 -6.98 0.04
C THR A 265 -7.12 -8.27 -0.06
N ARG A 266 -7.97 -8.51 0.93
CA ARG A 266 -8.92 -9.61 0.99
C ARG A 266 -10.35 -9.07 0.87
N GLU A 267 -11.34 -9.93 0.75
CA GLU A 267 -12.75 -9.51 0.65
C GLU A 267 -13.53 -9.66 1.97
N VAL A 268 -13.08 -10.53 2.89
CA VAL A 268 -13.84 -10.93 4.08
C VAL A 268 -13.07 -10.63 5.36
N ILE A 269 -13.63 -9.75 6.17
CA ILE A 269 -13.26 -9.51 7.56
C ILE A 269 -13.96 -10.58 8.41
N THR A 270 -13.18 -11.43 9.07
CA THR A 270 -13.73 -12.43 10.00
C THR A 270 -13.81 -11.82 11.40
N ALA A 271 -15.01 -11.81 11.97
CA ALA A 271 -15.18 -11.56 13.39
C ALA A 271 -15.00 -12.87 14.15
N THR A 272 -13.94 -12.98 14.95
CA THR A 272 -13.63 -14.20 15.71
C THR A 272 -14.59 -14.37 16.88
N LEU A 273 -15.08 -15.59 17.09
CA LEU A 273 -15.98 -15.89 18.20
C LEU A 273 -15.21 -15.94 19.54
N VAL A 274 -15.64 -15.13 20.50
CA VAL A 274 -15.13 -15.11 21.88
C VAL A 274 -16.12 -15.82 22.79
N THR A 275 -15.71 -16.95 23.36
CA THR A 275 -16.56 -17.76 24.26
C THR A 275 -16.30 -17.51 25.75
N GLU A 276 -15.17 -16.91 26.10
CA GLU A 276 -14.73 -16.67 27.48
C GLU A 276 -14.21 -15.24 27.65
N GLY A 277 -14.41 -14.65 28.84
CA GLY A 277 -13.90 -13.30 29.15
C GLY A 277 -14.67 -12.12 28.54
N GLY A 278 -15.71 -12.38 27.73
CA GLY A 278 -16.53 -11.35 27.08
C GLY A 278 -15.80 -10.59 25.97
N LEU A 279 -16.42 -9.54 25.43
CA LEU A 279 -15.77 -8.67 24.42
C LEU A 279 -14.88 -7.60 25.05
N PRO A 280 -13.79 -7.18 24.37
CA PRO A 280 -13.00 -6.02 24.77
C PRO A 280 -13.85 -4.77 25.01
N THR A 281 -13.52 -4.03 26.06
CA THR A 281 -14.17 -2.73 26.39
C THR A 281 -13.31 -1.54 26.04
N THR A 282 -12.01 -1.75 25.75
CA THR A 282 -11.07 -0.70 25.37
C THR A 282 -10.37 -1.04 24.04
N PRO A 283 -9.94 -0.03 23.27
CA PRO A 283 -9.21 -0.26 22.03
C PRO A 283 -7.81 -0.89 22.22
N THR A 284 -7.24 -0.75 23.43
CA THR A 284 -5.89 -1.22 23.79
C THR A 284 -5.88 -2.55 24.54
N ASP A 285 -7.02 -3.23 24.62
CA ASP A 285 -7.13 -4.54 25.27
C ASP A 285 -6.20 -5.57 24.60
N GLU A 286 -5.44 -6.33 25.40
CA GLU A 286 -4.43 -7.27 24.90
C GLU A 286 -5.02 -8.38 24.03
N ARG A 287 -6.31 -8.70 24.18
CA ARG A 287 -7.00 -9.68 23.32
C ARG A 287 -6.96 -9.33 21.84
N TRP A 288 -6.82 -8.04 21.51
CA TRP A 288 -6.67 -7.62 20.10
C TRP A 288 -5.35 -8.07 19.47
N ASN A 289 -4.35 -8.47 20.26
CA ASN A 289 -3.05 -8.93 19.76
C ASN A 289 -3.16 -10.31 19.08
N ASP A 290 -4.13 -11.13 19.47
CA ASP A 290 -4.37 -12.45 18.90
C ASP A 290 -5.35 -12.43 17.72
N VAL A 291 -5.89 -11.26 17.38
CA VAL A 291 -6.84 -11.07 16.29
C VAL A 291 -6.10 -10.58 15.05
N GLU A 292 -6.28 -11.28 13.93
CA GLU A 292 -5.66 -10.91 12.67
C GLU A 292 -6.11 -9.52 12.22
N ARG A 293 -5.15 -8.66 11.84
CA ARG A 293 -5.44 -7.36 11.22
C ARG A 293 -5.84 -7.56 9.77
N PHE A 294 -7.03 -7.06 9.43
CA PHE A 294 -7.50 -7.00 8.06
C PHE A 294 -7.14 -5.65 7.44
N PHE A 295 -6.50 -5.66 6.27
CA PHE A 295 -6.08 -4.46 5.56
C PHE A 295 -7.18 -3.95 4.62
N VAL A 296 -7.56 -2.68 4.78
CA VAL A 296 -8.53 -2.00 3.92
C VAL A 296 -7.82 -0.86 3.20
N PRO A 297 -7.51 -0.96 1.89
CA PRO A 297 -7.01 0.17 1.11
C PRO A 297 -8.07 1.28 1.01
N MET A 298 -7.61 2.52 1.14
CA MET A 298 -8.45 3.71 1.07
C MET A 298 -8.00 4.60 -0.08
N VAL A 299 -8.97 5.25 -0.75
CA VAL A 299 -8.71 6.16 -1.86
C VAL A 299 -9.48 7.46 -1.70
N GLY A 300 -9.03 8.51 -2.39
CA GLY A 300 -9.69 9.81 -2.31
C GLY A 300 -11.05 9.75 -2.97
N GLN A 301 -12.07 10.32 -2.32
CA GLN A 301 -13.38 10.45 -2.94
C GLN A 301 -13.38 11.54 -4.01
N ILE A 302 -13.46 11.11 -5.27
CA ILE A 302 -13.39 11.98 -6.46
C ILE A 302 -14.68 12.03 -7.29
N VAL A 303 -15.78 11.43 -6.83
CA VAL A 303 -17.05 11.34 -7.60
C VAL A 303 -18.01 12.48 -7.25
N VAL A 304 -18.25 12.72 -5.96
CA VAL A 304 -19.22 13.70 -5.45
C VAL A 304 -18.45 14.93 -4.97
N LYS A 305 -18.90 16.12 -5.37
CA LYS A 305 -18.30 17.37 -4.93
C LYS A 305 -18.67 17.70 -3.48
N PRO A 306 -17.82 18.44 -2.74
CA PRO A 306 -16.42 18.75 -3.07
C PRO A 306 -15.53 17.49 -3.07
N ARG A 307 -14.62 17.39 -4.04
CA ARG A 307 -13.74 16.22 -4.23
C ARG A 307 -12.40 16.40 -3.53
N TRP A 308 -11.77 15.28 -3.16
CA TRP A 308 -10.42 15.27 -2.58
C TRP A 308 -9.57 14.17 -3.22
N PHE A 309 -8.45 14.57 -3.82
CA PHE A 309 -7.60 13.69 -4.63
C PHE A 309 -6.42 13.10 -3.85
N ASP A 310 -6.06 13.71 -2.72
CA ASP A 310 -4.95 13.25 -1.89
C ASP A 310 -5.40 13.01 -0.44
N PRO A 311 -6.16 11.93 -0.17
CA PRO A 311 -6.47 11.59 1.20
C PRO A 311 -5.18 11.27 1.96
N ARG A 312 -5.05 11.70 3.19
CA ARG A 312 -3.90 11.33 4.03
C ARG A 312 -3.99 9.88 4.45
N ILE A 313 -5.21 9.44 4.77
CA ILE A 313 -5.51 8.08 5.19
C ILE A 313 -5.49 7.18 3.96
N LYS A 314 -4.38 6.46 3.74
CA LYS A 314 -4.20 5.53 2.62
C LYS A 314 -4.73 4.11 2.90
N ASN A 315 -4.89 3.75 4.17
CA ASN A 315 -5.45 2.45 4.57
C ASN A 315 -6.08 2.51 5.97
N LEU A 316 -6.90 1.51 6.26
CA LEU A 316 -7.35 1.17 7.62
C LEU A 316 -6.95 -0.27 7.95
N TRP A 317 -6.75 -0.53 9.23
CA TRP A 317 -6.66 -1.87 9.79
C TRP A 317 -7.91 -2.19 10.59
N VAL A 318 -8.52 -3.33 10.31
CA VAL A 318 -9.77 -3.75 10.95
C VAL A 318 -9.55 -5.07 11.68
N ARG A 319 -9.98 -5.13 12.94
CA ARG A 319 -10.07 -6.35 13.75
C ARG A 319 -11.49 -6.49 14.26
N ALA A 320 -12.03 -7.70 14.26
CA ALA A 320 -13.40 -7.94 14.65
C ALA A 320 -13.51 -9.14 15.60
N LEU A 321 -14.35 -9.01 16.61
CA LEU A 321 -14.69 -10.05 17.58
C LEU A 321 -16.20 -10.06 17.80
N HIS A 322 -16.78 -11.20 18.16
CA HIS A 322 -18.17 -11.26 18.63
C HIS A 322 -18.33 -12.35 19.69
N ASP A 323 -19.34 -12.24 20.54
CA ASP A 323 -19.67 -13.27 21.54
C ASP A 323 -20.95 -14.05 21.17
N GLY A 324 -21.51 -13.76 20.00
CA GLY A 324 -22.75 -14.35 19.50
C GLY A 324 -24.01 -13.57 19.91
N SER A 325 -23.87 -12.54 20.74
CA SER A 325 -24.92 -11.57 21.07
C SER A 325 -24.55 -10.13 20.68
N GLU A 326 -23.26 -9.80 20.72
CA GLU A 326 -22.68 -8.50 20.41
C GLU A 326 -21.49 -8.65 19.46
N VAL A 327 -21.19 -7.61 18.68
CA VAL A 327 -19.96 -7.47 17.89
C VAL A 327 -19.11 -6.30 18.39
N ALA A 328 -17.81 -6.51 18.40
CA ALA A 328 -16.77 -5.50 18.63
C ALA A 328 -15.93 -5.35 17.36
N LEU A 329 -15.84 -4.13 16.83
CA LEU A 329 -15.08 -3.79 15.63
C LEU A 329 -14.04 -2.73 15.98
N LEU A 330 -12.77 -3.11 16.01
CA LEU A 330 -11.64 -2.21 16.20
C LEU A 330 -11.11 -1.78 14.84
N VAL A 331 -11.12 -0.48 14.58
CA VAL A 331 -10.54 0.13 13.38
C VAL A 331 -9.37 1.01 13.78
N SER A 332 -8.23 0.86 13.12
CA SER A 332 -7.07 1.73 13.31
C SER A 332 -6.52 2.30 12.01
N TRP A 333 -5.93 3.49 12.10
CA TRP A 333 -5.25 4.14 10.99
C TRP A 333 -4.17 5.09 11.51
N SER A 334 -3.13 5.30 10.71
CA SER A 334 -2.11 6.30 11.01
C SER A 334 -2.66 7.69 10.73
N ASP A 335 -2.54 8.56 11.73
CA ASP A 335 -2.92 9.96 11.71
C ASP A 335 -1.94 10.77 12.56
N PRO A 336 -1.03 11.53 11.93
CA PRO A 336 0.03 12.24 12.63
C PRO A 336 -0.43 13.35 13.58
N SER A 337 -1.71 13.72 13.55
CA SER A 337 -2.29 14.64 14.51
C SER A 337 -3.58 14.09 15.11
N LYS A 338 -3.95 14.70 16.25
CA LYS A 338 -5.28 14.55 16.81
C LYS A 338 -6.08 15.78 16.36
N SER A 339 -6.78 15.68 15.24
CA SER A 339 -7.31 16.88 14.59
C SER A 339 -8.48 17.50 15.37
N PRO A 340 -8.53 18.84 15.46
CA PRO A 340 -7.54 19.77 14.93
C PRO A 340 -6.34 19.96 15.86
N ASP A 341 -5.13 19.95 15.30
CA ASP A 341 -3.91 20.39 15.95
C ASP A 341 -3.40 21.68 15.28
N GLY A 342 -3.33 22.77 16.06
CA GLY A 342 -2.86 24.07 15.58
C GLY A 342 -1.44 24.06 14.97
N LYS A 343 -0.61 23.06 15.27
CA LYS A 343 0.71 22.89 14.63
C LYS A 343 0.63 22.53 13.15
N TRP A 344 -0.43 21.83 12.75
CA TRP A 344 -0.65 21.39 11.37
C TRP A 344 -1.39 22.44 10.54
N GLY A 345 -1.98 23.46 11.16
CA GLY A 345 -2.81 24.45 10.47
C GLY A 345 -2.13 25.19 9.32
N GLU A 346 -0.87 25.61 9.45
CA GLU A 346 -0.14 26.27 8.35
C GLU A 346 0.16 25.28 7.21
N PHE A 347 0.56 24.06 7.56
CA PHE A 347 0.85 22.99 6.61
C PHE A 347 -0.39 22.60 5.80
N ALA A 348 -1.52 22.42 6.48
CA ALA A 348 -2.83 22.19 5.89
C ALA A 348 -3.20 23.29 4.89
N GLN A 349 -2.96 24.55 5.24
CA GLN A 349 -3.22 25.68 4.35
C GLN A 349 -2.36 25.64 3.08
N LYS A 350 -1.07 25.25 3.19
CA LYS A 350 -0.20 25.08 2.01
C LYS A 350 -0.71 23.97 1.08
N ILE A 351 -1.16 22.85 1.64
CA ILE A 351 -1.75 21.74 0.87
C ILE A 351 -3.00 22.22 0.12
N VAL A 352 -3.93 22.83 0.83
CA VAL A 352 -5.17 23.38 0.26
C VAL A 352 -4.89 24.45 -0.80
N ALA A 353 -3.88 25.29 -0.59
CA ALA A 353 -3.47 26.28 -1.57
C ALA A 353 -2.87 25.65 -2.83
N THR A 354 -2.23 24.49 -2.73
CA THR A 354 -1.55 23.81 -3.84
C THR A 354 -2.48 22.87 -4.62
N MET A 355 -3.49 22.29 -3.95
CA MET A 355 -4.35 21.25 -4.50
C MET A 355 -5.55 21.77 -5.32
N GLU A 356 -5.87 21.04 -6.39
CA GLU A 356 -7.06 21.19 -7.23
C GLU A 356 -7.89 19.88 -7.29
N PRO A 357 -9.17 19.95 -7.74
CA PRO A 357 -9.96 21.13 -8.03
C PRO A 357 -10.44 21.79 -6.73
N ARG A 358 -10.53 23.12 -6.74
CA ARG A 358 -11.17 23.89 -5.67
C ARG A 358 -12.68 23.91 -5.87
N ASP A 359 -13.31 22.75 -5.73
CA ASP A 359 -14.74 22.59 -5.98
C ASP A 359 -15.55 23.55 -5.09
N GLU A 360 -16.62 24.12 -5.65
CA GLU A 360 -17.57 24.94 -4.89
C GLU A 360 -18.14 24.12 -3.72
N GLY A 361 -18.21 24.74 -2.54
CA GLY A 361 -18.63 24.06 -1.31
C GLY A 361 -17.52 23.24 -0.64
N SER A 362 -16.28 23.26 -1.13
CA SER A 362 -15.12 22.71 -0.39
C SER A 362 -15.03 23.42 0.95
N THR A 363 -15.37 22.67 2.00
CA THR A 363 -15.13 23.09 3.38
C THR A 363 -13.76 22.56 3.75
N TRP A 364 -12.71 23.23 3.27
CA TRP A 364 -11.41 23.14 3.96
C TRP A 364 -11.62 23.78 5.33
N ALA A 365 -12.22 23.00 6.22
CA ALA A 365 -12.60 23.45 7.53
C ALA A 365 -11.31 23.40 8.33
N LEU A 366 -10.57 24.52 8.33
CA LEU A 366 -9.59 24.75 9.38
C LEU A 366 -10.30 24.51 10.72
N GLY A 367 -9.85 23.52 11.48
CA GLY A 367 -10.56 23.05 12.66
C GLY A 367 -11.47 21.83 12.46
N ALA A 368 -11.41 21.14 11.31
CA ALA A 368 -12.08 19.87 11.12
C ALA A 368 -11.51 18.83 12.09
N HIS A 369 -12.37 17.93 12.52
CA HIS A 369 -12.02 16.84 13.41
C HIS A 369 -11.92 15.54 12.63
N ASP A 370 -11.10 14.62 13.15
CA ASP A 370 -11.01 13.27 12.60
C ASP A 370 -12.34 12.55 12.75
N GLN A 371 -12.68 11.78 11.73
CA GLN A 371 -13.95 11.08 11.64
C GLN A 371 -13.75 9.69 11.05
N LEU A 372 -14.62 8.77 11.46
CA LEU A 372 -14.66 7.42 10.92
C LEU A 372 -16.11 6.99 10.77
N VAL A 373 -16.45 6.50 9.59
CA VAL A 373 -17.75 5.92 9.29
C VAL A 373 -17.57 4.46 8.90
N VAL A 374 -18.29 3.58 9.58
CA VAL A 374 -18.52 2.19 9.17
C VAL A 374 -19.90 2.12 8.53
N GLN A 375 -19.94 1.71 7.27
CA GLN A 375 -21.14 1.71 6.45
C GLN A 375 -21.62 0.30 6.18
N PHE A 376 -22.92 0.08 6.34
CA PHE A 376 -23.64 -1.12 5.97
C PHE A 376 -24.81 -0.78 5.04
N PRO A 377 -25.34 -1.73 4.25
CA PRO A 377 -26.62 -1.53 3.60
C PRO A 377 -27.72 -1.44 4.67
N GLN A 378 -28.74 -0.57 4.50
CA GLN A 378 -29.84 -0.49 5.48
C GLN A 378 -30.61 -1.82 5.58
N THR A 379 -30.68 -2.57 4.49
CA THR A 379 -31.26 -3.91 4.44
C THR A 379 -30.31 -4.83 3.70
N LEU A 380 -30.06 -6.02 4.25
CA LEU A 380 -29.16 -6.98 3.62
C LEU A 380 -29.69 -7.34 2.22
N PRO A 381 -28.85 -7.20 1.16
CA PRO A 381 -29.27 -7.53 -0.19
C PRO A 381 -29.43 -9.05 -0.34
N THR A 382 -30.46 -9.48 -1.06
CA THR A 382 -30.70 -10.90 -1.38
C THR A 382 -29.96 -11.35 -2.65
N GLY A 383 -29.17 -10.46 -3.27
CA GLY A 383 -28.42 -10.70 -4.50
C GLY A 383 -27.11 -9.91 -4.53
N LEU A 384 -26.49 -9.82 -5.71
CA LEU A 384 -25.18 -9.17 -5.87
C LEU A 384 -25.23 -7.64 -5.85
N GLU A 385 -26.41 -7.05 -6.05
CA GLU A 385 -26.58 -5.60 -6.04
C GLU A 385 -26.46 -5.05 -4.62
N ARG A 386 -25.47 -4.17 -4.45
CA ARG A 386 -25.23 -3.42 -3.21
C ARG A 386 -25.61 -1.96 -3.42
N PRO A 387 -26.00 -1.23 -2.35
CA PRO A 387 -26.03 0.23 -2.39
C PRO A 387 -24.71 0.79 -2.89
N TYR A 388 -24.72 2.00 -3.43
CA TYR A 388 -23.45 2.63 -3.79
C TYR A 388 -22.58 2.84 -2.55
N PHE A 389 -21.27 2.57 -2.65
CA PHE A 389 -20.38 2.61 -1.46
C PHE A 389 -20.19 4.03 -0.90
N LEU A 390 -20.62 5.06 -1.63
CA LEU A 390 -20.69 6.44 -1.15
C LEU A 390 -22.02 6.72 -0.45
N GLN A 391 -22.28 5.99 0.63
CA GLN A 391 -23.47 6.13 1.49
C GLN A 391 -24.82 5.92 0.79
N GLY A 392 -24.84 5.07 -0.25
CA GLY A 392 -26.05 4.63 -0.92
C GLY A 392 -26.66 5.65 -1.88
N ASP A 393 -27.95 5.49 -2.13
CA ASP A 393 -28.76 6.37 -2.97
C ASP A 393 -30.21 6.41 -2.44
N ALA A 394 -31.07 7.24 -3.06
CA ALA A 394 -32.46 7.39 -2.63
C ALA A 394 -33.26 6.07 -2.57
N ARG A 395 -32.97 5.12 -3.47
CA ARG A 395 -33.62 3.80 -3.56
C ARG A 395 -32.95 2.76 -2.67
N ARG A 396 -31.64 2.88 -2.48
CA ARG A 396 -30.82 1.95 -1.71
C ARG A 396 -30.05 2.71 -0.63
N PRO A 397 -30.70 3.04 0.49
CA PRO A 397 -30.06 3.70 1.62
C PRO A 397 -29.02 2.81 2.30
N THR A 398 -28.14 3.46 3.05
CA THR A 398 -27.14 2.82 3.91
C THR A 398 -27.39 3.15 5.38
N TYR A 399 -26.94 2.26 6.24
CA TYR A 399 -26.92 2.39 7.69
C TYR A 399 -25.47 2.59 8.13
N LEU A 400 -25.23 3.62 8.94
CA LEU A 400 -23.88 4.10 9.26
C LEU A 400 -23.65 4.05 10.76
N TRP A 401 -22.47 3.60 11.18
CA TRP A 401 -21.90 3.95 12.48
C TRP A 401 -20.90 5.08 12.25
N SER A 402 -21.20 6.27 12.74
CA SER A 402 -20.34 7.45 12.57
C SER A 402 -19.74 7.86 13.90
N TRP A 403 -18.43 7.83 13.99
CA TRP A 403 -17.66 8.37 15.11
C TRP A 403 -17.02 9.70 14.73
N ARG A 404 -16.98 10.63 15.69
CA ARG A 404 -16.28 11.91 15.55
C ARG A 404 -15.34 12.16 16.73
N GLY A 405 -14.12 12.61 16.43
CA GLY A 405 -13.08 12.87 17.42
C GLY A 405 -13.36 14.02 18.40
N ASP A 406 -14.25 14.97 18.07
CA ASP A 406 -14.64 16.08 18.96
C ASP A 406 -15.58 15.66 20.08
N GLN A 407 -16.49 14.73 19.77
CA GLN A 407 -17.50 14.25 20.70
C GLN A 407 -17.04 12.98 21.41
N ASP A 408 -16.05 12.28 20.82
CA ASP A 408 -15.58 10.96 21.22
C ASP A 408 -16.75 9.99 21.46
N ARG A 409 -17.72 10.02 20.54
CA ARG A 409 -18.90 9.14 20.55
C ARG A 409 -19.23 8.68 19.14
N ALA A 410 -19.87 7.52 19.06
CA ALA A 410 -20.51 7.06 17.84
C ALA A 410 -22.01 7.34 17.85
N VAL A 411 -22.58 7.53 16.67
CA VAL A 411 -24.01 7.61 16.42
C VAL A 411 -24.39 6.73 15.23
N GLU A 412 -25.59 6.20 15.24
CA GLU A 412 -26.19 5.52 14.09
C GLU A 412 -26.97 6.50 13.21
N LEU A 413 -26.73 6.41 11.90
CA LEU A 413 -27.39 7.22 10.88
C LEU A 413 -27.96 6.37 9.76
N VAL A 414 -28.95 6.92 9.06
CA VAL A 414 -29.38 6.45 7.74
C VAL A 414 -29.03 7.49 6.70
N ALA A 415 -28.35 7.07 5.63
CA ALA A 415 -27.97 7.93 4.51
C ALA A 415 -28.57 7.44 3.19
N ARG A 416 -28.86 8.38 2.29
CA ARG A 416 -29.42 8.18 0.94
C ARG A 416 -28.49 8.79 -0.12
N GLY A 417 -27.19 8.66 0.11
CA GLY A 417 -26.10 9.32 -0.61
C GLY A 417 -25.17 10.07 0.33
N LEU A 418 -23.93 10.27 -0.12
CA LEU A 418 -22.88 10.94 0.66
C LEU A 418 -23.32 12.33 1.15
N GLY A 419 -23.14 12.58 2.44
CA GLY A 419 -23.49 13.85 3.08
C GLY A 419 -24.97 14.03 3.42
N THR A 420 -25.81 12.99 3.25
CA THR A 420 -27.24 13.03 3.56
C THR A 420 -27.63 12.31 4.85
N GLY A 421 -26.64 11.81 5.60
CA GLY A 421 -26.85 11.07 6.84
C GLY A 421 -27.75 11.81 7.83
N GLN A 422 -28.76 11.11 8.33
CA GLN A 422 -29.64 11.58 9.40
C GLN A 422 -29.47 10.66 10.60
N GLU A 423 -29.17 11.23 11.77
CA GLU A 423 -29.13 10.48 13.03
C GLU A 423 -30.50 9.82 13.27
N GLN A 424 -30.48 8.57 13.71
CA GLN A 424 -31.69 7.91 14.19
C GLN A 424 -32.15 8.50 15.52
N ASP A 425 -33.42 8.29 15.86
CA ASP A 425 -33.99 8.69 17.14
C ASP A 425 -33.30 7.97 18.32
N ALA A 426 -33.28 8.59 19.50
CA ALA A 426 -32.58 8.08 20.68
C ALA A 426 -32.85 6.60 21.05
N PRO A 427 -34.08 6.05 20.93
CA PRO A 427 -34.33 4.63 21.21
C PRO A 427 -33.64 3.67 20.24
N SER A 428 -33.29 4.15 19.04
CA SER A 428 -32.64 3.37 17.99
C SER A 428 -31.12 3.61 17.94
N GLN A 429 -30.57 4.39 18.88
CA GLN A 429 -29.13 4.54 19.08
C GLN A 429 -28.59 3.43 20.01
N GLN A 430 -27.98 2.43 19.41
CA GLN A 430 -27.45 1.19 20.00
C GLN A 430 -25.93 1.04 19.85
N VAL A 431 -25.30 1.73 18.90
CA VAL A 431 -23.84 1.70 18.75
C VAL A 431 -23.17 2.50 19.87
N SER A 432 -22.09 1.95 20.40
CA SER A 432 -21.16 2.66 21.28
C SER A 432 -19.76 2.68 20.67
N ALA A 433 -18.97 3.68 21.03
CA ALA A 433 -17.57 3.72 20.65
C ALA A 433 -16.69 4.20 21.80
N VAL A 434 -15.48 3.65 21.86
CA VAL A 434 -14.37 4.11 22.70
C VAL A 434 -13.17 4.32 21.79
N SER A 435 -12.47 5.44 21.93
CA SER A 435 -11.29 5.72 21.10
C SER A 435 -10.02 5.91 21.94
N SER A 436 -8.88 5.82 21.27
CA SER A 436 -7.56 6.19 21.79
C SER A 436 -6.72 6.73 20.65
N TRP A 437 -5.93 7.75 20.91
CA TRP A 437 -4.92 8.25 19.98
C TRP A 437 -3.58 8.32 20.69
N ALA A 438 -2.55 7.70 20.10
CA ALA A 438 -1.19 7.71 20.62
C ALA A 438 -0.19 7.49 19.48
N ASP A 439 0.93 8.21 19.52
CA ASP A 439 2.06 8.07 18.59
C ASP A 439 1.63 8.01 17.12
N GLY A 440 0.76 8.93 16.71
CA GLY A 440 0.32 9.05 15.32
C GLY A 440 -0.63 7.94 14.83
N GLU A 441 -1.32 7.24 15.72
CA GLU A 441 -2.34 6.24 15.36
C GLU A 441 -3.64 6.46 16.15
N TRP A 442 -4.76 6.42 15.44
CA TRP A 442 -6.09 6.31 16.02
C TRP A 442 -6.49 4.84 16.18
N LEU A 443 -7.11 4.53 17.32
CA LEU A 443 -7.82 3.28 17.58
C LEU A 443 -9.27 3.63 17.92
N VAL A 444 -10.24 3.15 17.14
CA VAL A 444 -11.68 3.34 17.42
C VAL A 444 -12.35 1.97 17.53
N LEU A 445 -12.83 1.66 18.73
CA LEU A 445 -13.57 0.44 19.03
C LEU A 445 -15.07 0.73 18.97
N PHE A 446 -15.76 0.21 17.96
CA PHE A 446 -17.22 0.17 17.91
C PHE A 446 -17.75 -1.10 18.57
N ARG A 447 -18.87 -0.97 19.26
CA ARG A 447 -19.57 -2.06 19.92
C ARG A 447 -21.07 -1.94 19.74
N ARG A 448 -21.73 -3.05 19.38
CA ARG A 448 -23.17 -3.08 19.15
C ARG A 448 -23.73 -4.48 19.25
N SER A 449 -24.92 -4.62 19.83
CA SER A 449 -25.71 -5.85 19.77
C SER A 449 -25.94 -6.30 18.32
N LEU A 450 -25.87 -7.62 18.08
CA LEU A 450 -26.14 -8.22 16.78
C LEU A 450 -27.61 -8.06 16.37
N ALA A 451 -28.50 -8.19 17.35
CA ALA A 451 -29.93 -7.97 17.21
C ALA A 451 -30.36 -6.76 18.06
N THR A 452 -31.24 -5.93 17.51
CA THR A 452 -31.79 -4.75 18.19
C THR A 452 -33.31 -4.79 18.20
N ALA A 453 -33.92 -4.07 19.13
CA ALA A 453 -35.38 -4.08 19.30
C ALA A 453 -36.10 -3.40 18.12
N ASP A 454 -35.51 -2.36 17.53
CA ASP A 454 -36.07 -1.64 16.39
C ASP A 454 -35.53 -2.19 15.06
N SER A 455 -35.94 -3.41 14.72
CA SER A 455 -35.50 -4.07 13.48
C SER A 455 -35.96 -3.39 12.18
N ALA A 456 -36.76 -2.33 12.26
CA ALA A 456 -37.19 -1.54 11.11
C ALA A 456 -36.21 -0.40 10.79
N ALA A 457 -35.67 0.25 11.82
CA ALA A 457 -34.66 1.28 11.66
C ALA A 457 -33.24 0.69 11.56
N ASP A 458 -32.97 -0.38 12.32
CA ASP A 458 -31.66 -0.93 12.54
C ASP A 458 -31.35 -2.19 11.73
N LEU A 459 -30.15 -2.23 11.17
CA LEU A 459 -29.64 -3.43 10.54
C LEU A 459 -29.45 -4.55 11.56
N GLN A 460 -30.08 -5.69 11.31
CA GLN A 460 -29.79 -6.91 12.06
C GLN A 460 -28.54 -7.58 11.50
N LEU A 461 -27.66 -8.08 12.35
CA LEU A 461 -26.37 -8.69 11.99
C LEU A 461 -26.46 -10.22 12.22
N PRO A 462 -27.04 -10.98 11.26
CA PRO A 462 -27.20 -12.42 11.40
C PRO A 462 -25.86 -13.14 11.33
N ARG A 463 -25.72 -14.22 12.10
CA ARG A 463 -24.62 -15.18 11.97
C ARG A 463 -24.72 -15.94 10.64
N ALA A 464 -23.61 -16.53 10.21
CA ALA A 464 -23.52 -17.34 8.99
C ALA A 464 -23.91 -16.59 7.68
N THR A 465 -23.90 -15.25 7.69
CA THR A 465 -24.17 -14.40 6.52
C THR A 465 -23.01 -13.45 6.30
N ALA A 466 -22.62 -13.23 5.05
CA ALA A 466 -21.66 -12.21 4.68
C ALA A 466 -22.35 -10.84 4.68
N ILE A 467 -22.00 -9.98 5.65
CA ILE A 467 -22.62 -8.66 5.84
C ILE A 467 -21.78 -7.63 5.09
N PRO A 468 -22.30 -6.96 4.06
CA PRO A 468 -21.50 -5.96 3.33
C PRO A 468 -21.12 -4.80 4.25
N VAL A 469 -19.84 -4.44 4.24
CA VAL A 469 -19.28 -3.33 5.03
C VAL A 469 -18.35 -2.48 4.17
N ALA A 470 -18.39 -1.17 4.33
CA ALA A 470 -17.48 -0.22 3.71
C ALA A 470 -17.08 0.86 4.73
N PHE A 471 -16.03 1.61 4.43
CA PHE A 471 -15.45 2.57 5.36
C PHE A 471 -15.27 3.93 4.69
N GLN A 472 -15.39 4.98 5.50
CA GLN A 472 -14.91 6.32 5.15
C GLN A 472 -14.17 6.91 6.36
N ALA A 473 -13.08 7.63 6.12
CA ALA A 473 -12.30 8.26 7.16
C ALA A 473 -11.85 9.66 6.73
N TRP A 474 -11.62 10.53 7.70
CA TRP A 474 -11.21 11.91 7.51
C TRP A 474 -10.04 12.25 8.43
N ASP A 475 -8.95 12.78 7.86
CA ASP A 475 -7.90 13.52 8.58
C ASP A 475 -8.24 15.02 8.51
N GLY A 476 -8.67 15.58 9.64
CA GLY A 476 -9.12 16.97 9.71
C GLY A 476 -8.02 17.98 9.40
N ASP A 477 -6.79 17.71 9.82
CA ASP A 477 -5.62 18.57 9.58
C ASP A 477 -5.03 18.40 8.17
N ASN A 478 -5.43 17.37 7.41
CA ASN A 478 -5.23 17.31 5.96
C ASN A 478 -6.31 18.12 5.20
N GLY A 479 -7.27 18.72 5.90
CA GLY A 479 -8.37 19.50 5.30
C GLY A 479 -9.55 18.65 4.85
N GLU A 480 -9.64 17.40 5.30
CA GLU A 480 -10.73 16.48 4.97
C GLU A 480 -11.95 16.77 5.85
N ALA A 481 -13.09 17.05 5.21
CA ALA A 481 -14.38 17.21 5.89
C ALA A 481 -15.54 16.99 4.90
N GLY A 482 -16.73 16.68 5.43
CA GLY A 482 -17.93 16.51 4.60
C GLY A 482 -17.72 15.42 3.54
N ASN A 483 -17.80 15.79 2.25
CA ASN A 483 -17.65 14.83 1.15
C ASN A 483 -16.16 14.57 0.76
N GLN A 484 -15.23 15.36 1.29
CA GLN A 484 -13.79 15.21 1.07
C GLN A 484 -13.25 14.22 2.08
N ALA A 485 -13.19 12.94 1.70
CA ALA A 485 -12.84 11.83 2.59
C ALA A 485 -11.96 10.81 1.87
N ALA A 486 -11.25 10.00 2.66
CA ALA A 486 -10.78 8.70 2.23
C ALA A 486 -11.96 7.70 2.24
N VAL A 487 -12.10 6.88 1.20
CA VAL A 487 -13.20 5.92 1.07
C VAL A 487 -12.69 4.54 0.64
N SER A 488 -13.38 3.49 1.10
CA SER A 488 -13.14 2.12 0.66
C SER A 488 -14.21 1.65 -0.34
N THR A 489 -13.95 0.52 -1.00
CA THR A 489 -15.01 -0.28 -1.64
C THR A 489 -15.79 -1.12 -0.62
N TRP A 490 -16.76 -1.91 -1.09
CA TRP A 490 -17.45 -2.90 -0.27
C TRP A 490 -16.60 -4.15 0.00
N TYR A 491 -16.49 -4.50 1.27
CA TYR A 491 -15.99 -5.76 1.82
C TYR A 491 -17.15 -6.51 2.49
N PHE A 492 -16.85 -7.63 3.13
CA PHE A 492 -17.81 -8.40 3.91
C PHE A 492 -17.32 -8.63 5.33
N LEU A 493 -18.19 -8.44 6.31
CA LEU A 493 -18.02 -8.91 7.68
C LEU A 493 -18.70 -10.28 7.80
N ALA A 494 -17.95 -11.30 8.23
CA ALA A 494 -18.47 -12.63 8.50
C ALA A 494 -18.27 -12.94 9.99
N LEU A 495 -19.35 -13.34 10.67
CA LEU A 495 -19.28 -13.80 12.06
C LEU A 495 -18.96 -15.29 12.07
N GLU A 496 -17.88 -15.65 12.76
CA GLU A 496 -17.46 -17.04 12.91
C GLU A 496 -18.49 -17.86 13.69
N ASP A 497 -18.88 -19.01 13.17
CA ASP A 497 -19.73 -19.94 13.90
C ASP A 497 -18.89 -20.78 14.88
N ALA A 498 -19.49 -21.14 16.02
CA ALA A 498 -18.85 -22.06 16.95
C ALA A 498 -18.50 -23.39 16.24
N THR A 499 -17.23 -23.80 16.32
CA THR A 499 -16.80 -25.08 15.74
C THR A 499 -17.61 -26.21 16.40
N PRO A 500 -18.41 -26.98 15.64
CA PRO A 500 -19.25 -28.02 16.22
C PRO A 500 -18.41 -29.08 16.94
N ALA A 501 -18.86 -29.57 18.10
CA ALA A 501 -18.14 -30.61 18.85
C ALA A 501 -17.86 -31.88 18.01
N THR A 502 -18.67 -32.14 16.99
CA THR A 502 -18.47 -33.22 16.03
C THR A 502 -17.15 -33.11 15.27
N VAL A 503 -16.63 -31.91 15.02
CA VAL A 503 -15.35 -31.70 14.34
C VAL A 503 -14.18 -32.25 15.16
N TYR A 504 -14.23 -32.12 16.49
CA TYR A 504 -13.20 -32.67 17.39
C TYR A 504 -13.42 -34.16 17.70
N VAL A 505 -14.67 -34.58 17.85
CA VAL A 505 -15.02 -35.95 18.27
C VAL A 505 -14.95 -36.94 17.11
N ALA A 506 -15.33 -36.54 15.89
CA ALA A 506 -15.40 -37.44 14.75
C ALA A 506 -14.04 -38.06 14.35
N PRO A 507 -12.91 -37.32 14.30
CA PRO A 507 -11.60 -37.92 14.04
C PRO A 507 -11.18 -38.92 15.12
N VAL A 508 -11.46 -38.62 16.39
CA VAL A 508 -11.17 -39.53 17.52
C VAL A 508 -12.01 -40.80 17.42
N LEU A 509 -13.31 -40.67 17.17
CA LEU A 509 -14.20 -41.82 16.97
C LEU A 509 -13.79 -42.65 15.75
N ALA A 510 -13.43 -42.01 14.63
CA ALA A 510 -12.94 -42.69 13.43
C ALA A 510 -11.64 -43.45 13.71
N PHE A 511 -10.68 -42.85 14.42
CA PHE A 511 -9.45 -43.51 14.83
C PHE A 511 -9.73 -44.73 15.71
N LEU A 512 -10.61 -44.60 16.71
CA LEU A 512 -11.00 -45.71 17.58
C LEU A 512 -11.69 -46.84 16.81
N LEU A 513 -12.59 -46.50 15.89
CA LEU A 513 -13.25 -47.46 15.01
C LEU A 513 -12.24 -48.22 14.15
N THR A 514 -11.31 -47.51 13.51
CA THR A 514 -10.27 -48.11 12.69
C THR A 514 -9.33 -48.99 13.52
N ALA A 515 -8.97 -48.56 14.73
CA ALA A 515 -8.15 -49.36 15.65
C ALA A 515 -8.87 -50.65 16.07
N VAL A 516 -10.16 -50.57 16.43
CA VAL A 516 -10.98 -51.76 16.76
C VAL A 516 -11.11 -52.69 15.56
N LEU A 517 -11.39 -52.16 14.37
CA LEU A 517 -11.48 -52.96 13.14
C LEU A 517 -10.15 -53.65 12.84
N GLY A 518 -9.03 -52.95 13.02
CA GLY A 518 -7.68 -53.48 12.89
C GLY A 518 -7.42 -54.66 13.85
N ILE A 519 -7.77 -54.50 15.14
CA ILE A 519 -7.66 -55.57 16.14
C ILE A 519 -8.53 -56.79 15.76
N VAL A 520 -9.74 -56.57 15.24
CA VAL A 520 -10.62 -57.65 14.79
C VAL A 520 -10.04 -58.40 13.58
N VAL A 521 -9.46 -57.69 12.61
CA VAL A 521 -8.80 -58.31 11.45
C VAL A 521 -7.58 -59.11 11.88
N VAL A 522 -6.70 -58.55 12.71
CA VAL A 522 -5.49 -59.22 13.21
C VAL A 522 -5.86 -60.46 14.02
N SER A 523 -6.82 -60.35 14.94
CA SER A 523 -7.25 -61.50 15.76
C SER A 523 -7.93 -62.60 14.93
N ARG A 524 -8.67 -62.26 13.88
CA ARG A 524 -9.23 -63.24 12.93
C ARG A 524 -8.15 -63.90 12.07
N ALA A 525 -7.15 -63.15 11.61
CA ALA A 525 -6.02 -63.69 10.87
C ALA A 525 -5.22 -64.67 11.74
N GLN A 526 -4.87 -64.28 12.97
CA GLN A 526 -4.19 -65.14 13.94
C GLN A 526 -4.99 -66.40 14.29
N LYS A 527 -6.33 -66.30 14.41
CA LYS A 527 -7.20 -67.49 14.61
C LYS A 527 -7.20 -68.43 13.39
N ARG A 528 -7.16 -67.89 12.17
CA ARG A 528 -7.08 -68.72 10.94
C ARG A 528 -5.74 -69.43 10.82
N GLU A 529 -4.64 -68.76 11.12
CA GLU A 529 -3.31 -69.39 11.14
C GLU A 529 -3.21 -70.49 12.21
N ARG A 530 -3.73 -70.24 13.42
CA ARG A 530 -3.79 -71.26 14.48
C ARG A 530 -4.68 -72.45 14.13
N GLY A 531 -5.74 -72.26 13.34
CA GLY A 531 -6.61 -73.34 12.86
C GLY A 531 -6.02 -74.17 11.73
N GLN A 532 -5.12 -73.61 10.91
CA GLN A 532 -4.40 -74.33 9.85
C GLN A 532 -3.16 -75.08 10.35
N GLY A 533 -2.58 -74.69 11.49
CA GLY A 533 -1.45 -75.39 12.11
C GLY A 533 -1.80 -76.67 12.89
N SER A 534 -3.09 -77.00 13.06
CA SER A 534 -3.57 -78.17 13.80
C SER A 534 -4.05 -79.33 12.91
N GLY A 535 -3.70 -79.31 11.62
CA GLY A 535 -4.03 -80.36 10.64
C GLY A 535 -2.81 -80.92 9.88
N ALA A 536 -1.62 -80.88 10.49
CA ALA A 536 -0.42 -81.54 9.99
C ALA A 536 -0.16 -82.84 10.76
#